data_AF-A0A9C6DW71-F1
#
_entry.id   AF-A0A9C6DW71-F1
#
_cell.length_a   1.000
_cell.length_b   1.000
_cell.length_c   1.000
_cell.angle_alpha   90.00
_cell.angle_beta   90.00
_cell.angle_gamma   90.00
#
_symmetry.space_group_name_H-M   'P 1'
#
loop_
_entity.id
_entity.type
_entity.pdbx_description
1 polymer ?
#
loop_
_entity_poly.entity_id
_entity_poly.type
_entity_poly.pdbx_seq_one_letter_code
_entity_poly.pdbx_strand_id
1 'polypeptide(L)'
;MAVRNKVTAIEDPTSFLLPIDNAKGNAQYYFDLKALKFFENCLRKLEISKILCIGAPRLHGYLRNHCKDWLHSFLLDLDHRFHYFYDDEEFAWYNMCNNFFFDECQRRKFIRFLKIKSSQRLLLFTDPPFGCRTEPIINTLRGLSKLFNEINLLPHQPLPTFWIFPYFSEQYIQAECSAFEMCDYKINYINHLSYTDNGHKFRKLGSPVRLFTNVPLEMLKLPVREGYKYCARCERYTALENHHCNKCNKCPSKNGATYRHCLNCGICVKPYYVHCVNCQRCTQKEGHNCAEYQTKQRCRTCNKQGHTELKCSLRKA
;
A
#
# COMPACT_ATOMS: atom_id res chain seq x y z
N MET A 1 6.38 -32.94 -28.67
CA MET A 1 6.83 -31.57 -28.99
C MET A 1 5.70 -30.85 -29.69
N ALA A 2 4.85 -30.14 -28.94
CA ALA A 2 3.82 -29.30 -29.54
C ALA A 2 4.46 -27.97 -29.97
N VAL A 3 4.35 -27.67 -31.26
CA VAL A 3 4.80 -26.42 -31.87
C VAL A 3 4.04 -25.28 -31.19
N ARG A 4 4.73 -24.46 -30.40
CA ARG A 4 4.20 -23.21 -29.86
C ARG A 4 4.01 -22.26 -31.05
N ASN A 5 2.79 -22.20 -31.58
CA ASN A 5 2.40 -21.11 -32.46
C ASN A 5 2.50 -19.80 -31.65
N LYS A 6 3.47 -18.96 -32.00
CA LYS A 6 3.59 -17.59 -31.50
C LYS A 6 2.35 -16.82 -31.96
N VAL A 7 1.31 -16.82 -31.12
CA VAL A 7 0.23 -15.83 -31.21
C VAL A 7 0.91 -14.47 -31.05
N THR A 8 0.65 -13.56 -31.99
CA THR A 8 1.00 -12.14 -31.91
C THR A 8 0.77 -11.64 -30.48
N ALA A 9 1.79 -11.01 -29.88
CA ALA A 9 1.84 -10.66 -28.46
C ALA A 9 0.48 -10.15 -27.97
N ILE A 10 -0.21 -10.98 -27.16
CA ILE A 10 -1.52 -10.67 -26.62
C ILE A 10 -1.38 -9.41 -25.76
N GLU A 11 -2.20 -8.40 -26.08
CA GLU A 11 -2.37 -7.20 -25.27
C GLU A 11 -2.73 -7.58 -23.83
N ASP A 12 -2.31 -6.76 -22.86
CA ASP A 12 -2.47 -6.95 -21.41
C ASP A 12 -3.68 -7.87 -21.03
N PRO A 13 -3.43 -9.08 -20.51
CA PRO A 13 -4.45 -10.11 -20.30
C PRO A 13 -5.55 -9.67 -19.33
N THR A 14 -5.27 -8.70 -18.47
CA THR A 14 -6.27 -8.13 -17.57
C THR A 14 -7.37 -7.31 -18.28
N SER A 15 -7.20 -7.01 -19.57
CA SER A 15 -8.23 -6.33 -20.37
C SER A 15 -9.42 -7.23 -20.73
N PHE A 16 -9.21 -8.55 -20.80
CA PHE A 16 -10.24 -9.53 -21.18
C PHE A 16 -10.41 -10.66 -20.16
N LEU A 17 -9.40 -10.97 -19.35
CA LEU A 17 -9.55 -11.92 -18.24
C LEU A 17 -10.43 -11.32 -17.16
N LEU A 18 -11.59 -11.93 -16.96
CA LEU A 18 -12.48 -11.58 -15.87
C LEU A 18 -11.75 -11.75 -14.53
N PRO A 19 -11.83 -10.73 -13.65
CA PRO A 19 -11.28 -10.81 -12.31
C PRO A 19 -11.88 -11.99 -11.55
N ILE A 20 -11.06 -12.71 -10.79
CA ILE A 20 -11.58 -13.70 -9.84
C ILE A 20 -12.21 -12.91 -8.69
N ASP A 21 -13.54 -12.91 -8.61
CA ASP A 21 -14.27 -12.32 -7.49
C ASP A 21 -14.75 -13.44 -6.56
N ASN A 22 -13.91 -13.80 -5.60
CA ASN A 22 -14.33 -14.62 -4.47
C ASN A 22 -14.04 -13.82 -3.19
N ALA A 23 -15.12 -13.35 -2.56
CA ALA A 23 -15.10 -12.60 -1.29
C ALA A 23 -14.36 -13.30 -0.12
N LYS A 24 -13.94 -14.57 -0.31
CA LYS A 24 -13.24 -15.40 0.68
C LYS A 24 -11.71 -15.47 0.53
N GLY A 25 -11.08 -14.77 -0.42
CA GLY A 25 -9.60 -14.68 -0.40
C GLY A 25 -8.89 -14.28 -1.70
N ASN A 26 -9.58 -14.20 -2.84
CA ASN A 26 -8.95 -14.01 -4.15
C ASN A 26 -9.46 -12.77 -4.89
N ALA A 27 -9.99 -11.77 -4.19
CA ALA A 27 -10.57 -10.59 -4.84
C ALA A 27 -9.49 -9.85 -5.64
N GLN A 28 -9.56 -9.98 -6.96
CA GLN A 28 -8.63 -9.36 -7.90
C GLN A 28 -9.18 -8.00 -8.32
N TYR A 29 -8.44 -6.93 -8.03
CA TYR A 29 -8.82 -5.58 -8.41
C TYR A 29 -7.85 -5.03 -9.46
N TYR A 30 -8.39 -4.35 -10.46
CA TYR A 30 -7.59 -3.77 -11.52
C TYR A 30 -7.52 -2.26 -11.38
N PHE A 31 -6.30 -1.73 -11.34
CA PHE A 31 -6.05 -0.28 -11.25
C PHE A 31 -6.68 0.46 -12.44
N ASP A 32 -7.18 1.67 -12.17
CA ASP A 32 -7.54 2.60 -13.23
C ASP A 32 -6.30 3.17 -13.94
N LEU A 33 -6.52 3.81 -15.10
CA LEU A 33 -5.42 4.35 -15.91
C LEU A 33 -4.66 5.47 -15.19
N LYS A 34 -5.32 6.23 -14.30
CA LYS A 34 -4.67 7.32 -13.56
C LYS A 34 -3.64 6.75 -12.58
N ALA A 35 -4.02 5.73 -11.81
CA ALA A 35 -3.12 5.01 -10.91
C ALA A 35 -1.94 4.39 -11.67
N LEU A 36 -2.16 3.76 -12.82
CA LEU A 36 -1.08 3.20 -13.65
C LEU A 36 -0.08 4.28 -14.10
N LYS A 37 -0.57 5.41 -14.62
CA LYS A 37 0.28 6.56 -15.00
C LYS A 37 1.01 7.16 -13.80
N PHE A 38 0.36 7.24 -12.64
CA PHE A 38 1.00 7.68 -11.41
C PHE A 38 2.18 6.78 -11.05
N PHE A 39 1.99 5.45 -11.06
CA PHE A 39 3.09 4.51 -10.76
C PHE A 39 4.21 4.61 -11.79
N GLU A 40 3.90 4.68 -13.08
CA GLU A 40 4.91 4.89 -14.13
C GLU A 40 5.76 6.14 -13.85
N ASN A 41 5.12 7.27 -13.57
CA ASN A 41 5.82 8.53 -13.29
C ASN A 41 6.73 8.42 -12.05
N CYS A 42 6.26 7.74 -10.99
CA CYS A 42 7.06 7.47 -9.81
C CYS A 42 8.27 6.59 -10.14
N LEU A 43 8.09 5.48 -10.86
CA LEU A 43 9.15 4.57 -11.26
C LEU A 43 10.21 5.26 -12.11
N ARG A 44 9.78 6.09 -13.07
CA ARG A 44 10.68 6.88 -13.94
C ARG A 44 11.50 7.88 -13.13
N LYS A 45 10.87 8.60 -12.20
CA LYS A 45 11.57 9.58 -11.35
C LYS A 45 12.54 8.92 -10.36
N LEU A 46 12.22 7.72 -9.89
CA LEU A 46 13.09 6.91 -9.04
C LEU A 46 14.15 6.13 -9.82
N GLU A 47 14.19 6.27 -11.15
CA GLU A 47 15.11 5.56 -12.05
C GLU A 47 15.06 4.04 -11.87
N ILE A 48 13.86 3.52 -11.65
CA ILE A 48 13.65 2.08 -11.51
C ILE A 48 13.74 1.42 -12.88
N SER A 49 14.68 0.49 -13.02
CA SER A 49 14.87 -0.29 -14.27
C SER A 49 14.26 -1.70 -14.18
N LYS A 50 13.96 -2.18 -12.97
CA LYS A 50 13.33 -3.48 -12.72
C LYS A 50 12.22 -3.35 -11.70
N ILE A 51 11.07 -3.95 -11.95
CA ILE A 51 9.97 -3.99 -10.98
C ILE A 51 9.49 -5.43 -10.76
N LEU A 52 9.40 -5.82 -9.49
CA LEU A 52 8.79 -7.07 -9.07
C LEU A 52 7.34 -6.81 -8.67
N CYS A 53 6.39 -7.20 -9.50
CA CYS A 53 4.95 -7.09 -9.22
C CYS A 53 4.46 -8.35 -8.50
N ILE A 54 3.85 -8.20 -7.33
CA ILE A 54 3.27 -9.30 -6.54
C ILE A 54 1.77 -9.08 -6.40
N GLY A 55 0.96 -9.94 -7.01
CA GLY A 55 -0.50 -9.79 -7.04
C GLY A 55 -0.98 -8.54 -7.80
N ALA A 56 -0.17 -7.99 -8.69
CA ALA A 56 -0.46 -6.75 -9.43
C ALA A 56 -0.41 -6.95 -10.96
N PRO A 57 -1.22 -7.85 -11.53
CA PRO A 57 -1.12 -8.24 -12.94
C PRO A 57 -1.44 -7.09 -13.90
N ARG A 58 -2.37 -6.18 -13.52
CA ARG A 58 -2.72 -5.01 -14.34
C ARG A 58 -1.55 -4.05 -14.48
N LEU A 59 -0.78 -3.84 -13.41
CA LEU A 59 0.41 -3.00 -13.45
C LEU A 59 1.51 -3.66 -14.29
N HIS A 60 1.73 -4.96 -14.11
CA HIS A 60 2.69 -5.71 -14.91
C HIS A 60 2.38 -5.60 -16.41
N GLY A 61 1.14 -5.88 -16.82
CA GLY A 61 0.71 -5.77 -18.22
C GLY A 61 0.88 -4.36 -18.80
N TYR A 62 0.50 -3.33 -18.04
CA TYR A 62 0.71 -1.92 -18.43
C TYR A 62 2.21 -1.61 -18.64
N LEU A 63 3.06 -1.93 -17.68
CA LEU A 63 4.49 -1.61 -17.75
C LEU A 63 5.20 -2.39 -18.86
N ARG A 64 4.84 -3.66 -19.05
CA ARG A 64 5.34 -4.49 -20.15
C ARG A 64 5.04 -3.87 -21.52
N ASN A 65 3.85 -3.29 -21.70
CA ASN A 65 3.44 -2.76 -22.99
C ASN A 65 3.91 -1.31 -23.23
N HIS A 66 3.95 -0.48 -22.18
CA HIS A 66 4.24 0.95 -22.31
C HIS A 66 5.65 1.36 -21.86
N CYS A 67 6.37 0.51 -21.11
CA CYS A 67 7.64 0.86 -20.48
C CYS A 67 8.80 -0.10 -20.79
N LYS A 68 8.60 -1.09 -21.69
CA LYS A 68 9.61 -2.12 -22.03
C LYS A 68 10.97 -1.60 -22.43
N ASP A 69 11.05 -0.39 -22.98
CA ASP A 69 12.31 0.18 -23.50
C ASP A 69 13.28 0.55 -22.37
N TRP A 70 12.79 0.75 -21.13
CA TRP A 70 13.60 1.19 -19.99
C TRP A 70 13.34 0.41 -18.69
N LEU A 71 12.23 -0.33 -18.61
CA LEU A 71 11.82 -1.06 -17.42
C LEU A 71 11.49 -2.52 -17.74
N HIS A 72 12.03 -3.44 -16.94
CA HIS A 72 11.72 -4.86 -17.00
C HIS A 72 10.84 -5.27 -15.81
N SER A 73 9.72 -5.94 -16.08
CA SER A 73 8.75 -6.33 -15.06
C SER A 73 8.66 -7.84 -14.93
N PHE A 74 8.54 -8.33 -13.69
CA PHE A 74 8.30 -9.73 -13.37
C PHE A 74 7.06 -9.84 -12.47
N LEU A 75 6.15 -10.75 -12.78
CA LEU A 75 4.89 -10.97 -12.07
C LEU A 75 4.95 -12.23 -11.22
N LEU A 76 4.71 -12.08 -9.92
CA LEU A 76 4.39 -13.16 -9.00
C LEU A 76 2.89 -13.09 -8.70
N ASP A 77 2.14 -14.13 -9.06
CA ASP A 77 0.70 -14.15 -8.83
C ASP A 77 0.20 -15.55 -8.44
N LEU A 78 -0.88 -15.59 -7.65
CA LEU A 78 -1.55 -16.82 -7.28
C LEU A 78 -2.45 -17.34 -8.41
N ASP A 79 -2.93 -16.43 -9.28
CA ASP A 79 -3.74 -16.77 -10.44
C ASP A 79 -2.88 -17.39 -11.55
N HIS A 80 -2.82 -18.73 -11.55
CA HIS A 80 -2.09 -19.50 -12.54
C HIS A 80 -2.54 -19.27 -13.99
N ARG A 81 -3.70 -18.64 -14.24
CA ARG A 81 -4.16 -18.36 -15.62
C ARG A 81 -3.17 -17.46 -16.37
N PHE A 82 -2.42 -16.61 -15.67
CA PHE A 82 -1.39 -15.76 -16.29
C PHE A 82 -0.25 -16.57 -16.93
N HIS A 83 -0.04 -17.82 -16.53
CA HIS A 83 0.92 -18.74 -17.16
C HIS A 83 0.66 -18.96 -18.66
N TYR A 84 -0.60 -18.85 -19.10
CA TYR A 84 -0.93 -19.01 -20.52
C TYR A 84 -0.58 -17.79 -21.37
N PHE A 85 -0.26 -16.65 -20.74
CA PHE A 85 -0.04 -15.37 -21.42
C PHE A 85 1.40 -14.86 -21.30
N TYR A 86 2.09 -15.23 -20.22
CA TYR A 86 3.47 -14.84 -19.95
C TYR A 86 4.38 -16.06 -19.92
N ASP A 87 5.62 -15.89 -20.38
CA ASP A 87 6.63 -16.92 -20.24
C ASP A 87 7.28 -16.89 -18.85
N ASP A 88 8.10 -17.89 -18.55
CA ASP A 88 8.75 -18.02 -17.25
C ASP A 88 9.83 -16.92 -16.99
N GLU A 89 10.14 -16.06 -17.98
CA GLU A 89 11.02 -14.89 -17.77
C GLU A 89 10.26 -13.68 -17.20
N GLU A 90 8.94 -13.66 -17.33
CA GLU A 90 8.09 -12.55 -16.92
C GLU A 90 7.08 -12.94 -15.82
N PHE A 91 6.90 -14.24 -15.54
CA PHE A 91 5.90 -14.74 -14.60
C PHE A 91 6.37 -15.93 -13.75
N ALA A 92 5.90 -16.01 -12.51
CA ALA A 92 5.93 -17.24 -11.71
C ALA A 92 4.65 -17.44 -10.90
N TRP A 93 4.17 -18.68 -10.83
CA TRP A 93 3.06 -19.07 -9.98
C TRP A 93 3.50 -19.09 -8.51
N TYR A 94 2.90 -18.20 -7.72
CA TYR A 94 3.43 -17.83 -6.41
C TYR A 94 2.34 -17.48 -5.40
N ASN A 95 2.54 -17.88 -4.14
CA ASN A 95 1.68 -17.50 -3.03
C ASN A 95 2.40 -16.50 -2.11
N MET A 96 1.87 -15.28 -2.06
CA MET A 96 2.45 -14.17 -1.29
C MET A 96 2.27 -14.30 0.23
N CYS A 97 1.31 -15.08 0.72
CA CYS A 97 1.06 -15.21 2.16
C CYS A 97 2.06 -16.13 2.85
N ASN A 98 2.68 -17.05 2.11
CA ASN A 98 3.66 -18.01 2.65
C ASN A 98 4.98 -18.02 1.88
N ASN A 99 5.19 -17.06 0.97
CA ASN A 99 6.39 -16.94 0.14
C ASN A 99 6.75 -18.22 -0.64
N PHE A 100 5.73 -18.89 -1.21
CA PHE A 100 5.87 -20.19 -1.84
C PHE A 100 5.79 -20.10 -3.36
N PHE A 101 6.76 -20.72 -4.05
CA PHE A 101 6.74 -20.94 -5.50
C PHE A 101 6.17 -22.32 -5.79
N PHE A 102 5.21 -22.41 -6.70
CA PHE A 102 4.62 -23.69 -7.08
C PHE A 102 5.41 -24.43 -8.17
N ASP A 103 6.31 -23.73 -8.86
CA ASP A 103 7.20 -24.29 -9.88
C ASP A 103 8.66 -23.86 -9.64
N GLU A 104 9.56 -24.85 -9.55
CA GLU A 104 10.97 -24.62 -9.23
C GLU A 104 11.76 -24.06 -10.43
N CYS A 105 11.32 -24.35 -11.66
CA CYS A 105 11.93 -23.76 -12.86
C CYS A 105 11.64 -22.25 -12.91
N GLN A 106 10.40 -21.84 -12.66
CA GLN A 106 10.00 -20.44 -12.53
C GLN A 106 10.73 -19.75 -11.38
N ARG A 107 10.90 -20.42 -10.23
CA ARG A 107 11.71 -19.89 -9.11
C ARG A 107 13.15 -19.58 -9.53
N ARG A 108 13.79 -20.43 -10.34
CA ARG A 108 15.15 -20.17 -10.86
C ARG A 108 15.20 -18.96 -11.79
N LYS A 109 14.18 -18.78 -12.64
CA LYS A 109 14.05 -17.60 -13.51
C LYS A 109 13.86 -16.32 -12.70
N PHE A 110 13.00 -16.36 -11.70
CA PHE A 110 12.81 -15.29 -10.74
C PHE A 110 14.12 -14.89 -10.01
N ILE A 111 14.90 -15.87 -9.52
CA ILE A 111 16.20 -15.61 -8.90
C ILE A 111 17.15 -14.90 -9.89
N ARG A 112 17.12 -15.27 -11.18
CA ARG A 112 17.90 -14.58 -12.21
C ARG A 112 17.40 -13.16 -12.46
N PHE A 113 16.08 -12.93 -12.42
CA PHE A 113 15.50 -11.59 -12.53
C PHE A 113 15.99 -10.65 -11.40
N LEU A 114 16.10 -11.15 -10.16
CA LEU A 114 16.57 -10.38 -9.00
C LEU A 114 18.03 -9.90 -9.10
N LYS A 115 18.87 -10.54 -9.92
CA LYS A 115 20.24 -10.07 -10.15
C LYS A 115 20.24 -8.72 -10.85
N ILE A 116 20.89 -7.72 -10.28
CA ILE A 116 21.02 -6.38 -10.84
C ILE A 116 22.45 -6.08 -11.26
N LYS A 117 22.61 -5.30 -12.33
CA LYS A 117 23.88 -4.63 -12.66
C LYS A 117 24.01 -3.34 -11.84
N SER A 118 25.20 -2.76 -11.75
CA SER A 118 25.45 -1.50 -11.02
C SER A 118 24.57 -0.33 -11.49
N SER A 119 24.16 -0.30 -12.76
CA SER A 119 23.27 0.72 -13.33
C SER A 119 21.78 0.46 -13.11
N GLN A 120 21.41 -0.67 -12.51
CA GLN A 120 20.02 -1.10 -12.38
C GLN A 120 19.51 -0.90 -10.95
N ARG A 121 18.24 -0.48 -10.86
CA ARG A 121 17.51 -0.36 -9.59
C ARG A 121 16.27 -1.23 -9.65
N LEU A 122 15.99 -1.95 -8.57
CA LEU A 122 14.83 -2.82 -8.42
C LEU A 122 13.88 -2.25 -7.36
N LEU A 123 12.57 -2.23 -7.68
CA LEU A 123 11.50 -1.89 -6.75
C LEU A 123 10.51 -3.05 -6.65
N LEU A 124 10.07 -3.36 -5.44
CA LEU A 124 9.00 -4.32 -5.19
C LEU A 124 7.65 -3.59 -5.19
N PHE A 125 6.68 -4.08 -5.94
CA PHE A 125 5.31 -3.59 -5.94
C PHE A 125 4.36 -4.71 -5.50
N THR A 126 3.48 -4.46 -4.54
CA THR A 126 2.54 -5.46 -4.03
C THR A 126 1.14 -4.89 -3.84
N ASP A 127 0.14 -5.63 -4.31
CA ASP A 127 -1.29 -5.34 -4.12
C ASP A 127 -2.00 -6.59 -3.56
N PRO A 128 -1.77 -6.92 -2.27
CA PRO A 128 -2.37 -8.11 -1.66
C PRO A 128 -3.89 -7.97 -1.52
N PRO A 129 -4.63 -9.10 -1.45
CA PRO A 129 -6.03 -9.08 -1.08
C PRO A 129 -6.24 -8.38 0.27
N PHE A 130 -7.20 -7.45 0.37
CA PHE A 130 -7.40 -6.65 1.58
C PHE A 130 -7.86 -7.44 2.82
N GLY A 131 -8.35 -8.67 2.61
CA GLY A 131 -8.68 -9.60 3.69
C GLY A 131 -7.47 -10.31 4.30
N CYS A 132 -6.29 -10.20 3.67
CA CYS A 132 -5.06 -10.79 4.20
C CYS A 132 -4.58 -10.05 5.45
N ARG A 133 -4.04 -10.81 6.40
CA ARG A 133 -3.31 -10.26 7.55
C ARG A 133 -2.04 -9.55 7.07
N THR A 134 -1.64 -8.48 7.75
CA THR A 134 -0.45 -7.70 7.38
C THR A 134 0.86 -8.43 7.70
N GLU A 135 0.85 -9.27 8.73
CA GLU A 135 2.01 -9.95 9.28
C GLU A 135 2.61 -10.97 8.28
N PRO A 136 1.82 -11.86 7.62
CA PRO A 136 2.36 -12.76 6.59
C PRO A 136 2.91 -12.02 5.37
N ILE A 137 2.25 -10.94 4.94
CA ILE A 137 2.70 -10.12 3.81
C ILE A 137 4.07 -9.51 4.12
N ILE A 138 4.23 -8.90 5.29
CA ILE A 138 5.51 -8.31 5.69
C ILE A 138 6.60 -9.37 5.84
N ASN A 139 6.27 -10.56 6.36
CA ASN A 139 7.23 -11.67 6.42
C ASN A 139 7.74 -12.03 5.01
N THR A 140 6.84 -12.09 4.03
CA THR A 140 7.20 -12.27 2.61
C THR A 140 8.09 -11.15 2.09
N LEU A 141 7.73 -9.88 2.32
CA LEU A 141 8.53 -8.72 1.89
C LEU A 141 9.95 -8.73 2.48
N ARG A 142 10.09 -9.09 3.77
CA ARG A 142 11.38 -9.27 4.44
C ARG A 142 12.17 -10.43 3.81
N GLY A 143 11.52 -11.56 3.55
CA GLY A 143 12.13 -12.71 2.88
C GLY A 143 12.68 -12.38 1.50
N LEU A 144 11.89 -11.66 0.69
CA LEU A 144 12.31 -11.21 -0.64
C LEU A 144 13.46 -10.18 -0.58
N SER A 145 13.40 -9.24 0.38
CA SER A 145 14.50 -8.29 0.61
C SER A 145 15.79 -9.00 1.00
N LYS A 146 15.71 -10.00 1.89
CA LYS A 146 16.86 -10.83 2.30
C LYS A 146 17.45 -11.56 1.09
N LEU A 147 16.61 -12.26 0.32
CA LEU A 147 17.04 -12.99 -0.87
C LEU A 147 17.70 -12.06 -1.91
N PHE A 148 17.13 -10.89 -2.14
CA PHE A 148 17.71 -9.91 -3.06
C PHE A 148 19.10 -9.44 -2.62
N ASN A 149 19.29 -9.15 -1.34
CA ASN A 149 20.59 -8.74 -0.81
C ASN A 149 21.62 -9.87 -0.92
N GLU A 150 21.24 -11.11 -0.62
CA GLU A 150 22.10 -12.29 -0.75
C GLU A 150 22.54 -12.50 -2.20
N ILE A 151 21.60 -12.46 -3.15
CA ILE A 151 21.87 -12.65 -4.59
C ILE A 151 22.83 -11.59 -5.14
N ASN A 152 22.73 -10.36 -4.65
CA ASN A 152 23.50 -9.22 -5.15
C ASN A 152 24.69 -8.84 -4.26
N LEU A 153 25.00 -9.65 -3.24
CA LEU A 153 26.10 -9.41 -2.28
C LEU A 153 26.04 -8.01 -1.63
N LEU A 154 24.83 -7.55 -1.33
CA LEU A 154 24.58 -6.25 -0.72
C LEU A 154 24.50 -6.37 0.81
N PRO A 155 24.84 -5.31 1.56
CA PRO A 155 24.56 -5.27 2.99
C PRO A 155 23.06 -5.44 3.24
N HIS A 156 22.70 -5.86 4.45
CA HIS A 156 21.30 -6.02 4.81
C HIS A 156 20.57 -4.67 4.79
N GLN A 157 19.77 -4.46 3.74
CA GLN A 157 18.97 -3.24 3.55
C GLN A 157 17.57 -3.60 3.03
N PRO A 158 16.53 -2.86 3.42
CA PRO A 158 15.19 -3.11 2.91
C PRO A 158 15.11 -2.74 1.43
N LEU A 159 14.46 -3.58 0.62
CA LEU A 159 14.17 -3.23 -0.77
C LEU A 159 13.19 -2.03 -0.82
N PRO A 160 13.40 -1.06 -1.74
CA PRO A 160 12.38 -0.08 -2.07
C PRO A 160 11.08 -0.79 -2.43
N THR A 161 10.00 -0.46 -1.72
CA THR A 161 8.74 -1.19 -1.81
C THR A 161 7.56 -0.25 -1.91
N PHE A 162 6.67 -0.51 -2.86
CA PHE A 162 5.33 0.04 -2.97
C PHE A 162 4.32 -1.03 -2.55
N TRP A 163 3.59 -0.77 -1.47
CA TRP A 163 2.53 -1.65 -0.98
C TRP A 163 1.20 -0.94 -1.02
N ILE A 164 0.31 -1.43 -1.87
CA ILE A 164 -1.04 -0.90 -2.01
C ILE A 164 -1.95 -1.56 -0.96
N PHE A 165 -2.54 -0.74 -0.09
CA PHE A 165 -3.40 -1.26 0.97
C PHE A 165 -4.36 -0.18 1.51
N PRO A 166 -5.44 -0.54 2.21
CA PRO A 166 -6.36 0.44 2.78
C PRO A 166 -5.74 1.28 3.91
N TYR A 167 -6.02 2.60 3.94
CA TYR A 167 -5.43 3.52 4.92
C TYR A 167 -5.70 3.14 6.38
N PHE A 168 -6.81 2.44 6.66
CA PHE A 168 -7.19 2.08 8.02
C PHE A 168 -6.31 0.96 8.60
N SER A 169 -5.50 0.32 7.76
CA SER A 169 -4.55 -0.72 8.16
C SER A 169 -3.15 -0.16 8.49
N GLU A 170 -2.92 1.15 8.34
CA GLU A 170 -1.62 1.79 8.59
C GLU A 170 -1.01 1.44 9.94
N GLN A 171 -1.83 1.39 11.01
CA GLN A 171 -1.33 1.06 12.35
C GLN A 171 -0.76 -0.37 12.44
N TYR A 172 -1.34 -1.32 11.70
CA TYR A 172 -0.86 -2.70 11.66
C TYR A 172 0.40 -2.82 10.81
N ILE A 173 0.43 -2.10 9.67
CA ILE A 173 1.63 -2.01 8.82
C ILE A 173 2.81 -1.44 9.61
N GLN A 174 2.61 -0.32 10.31
CA GLN A 174 3.67 0.35 11.07
C GLN A 174 4.11 -0.42 12.32
N ALA A 175 3.21 -1.18 12.95
CA ALA A 175 3.55 -2.05 14.07
C ALA A 175 4.56 -3.14 13.64
N GLU A 176 4.38 -3.65 12.42
CA GLU A 176 5.25 -4.66 11.85
C GLU A 176 6.50 -4.06 11.17
N CYS A 177 6.37 -2.92 10.48
CA CYS A 177 7.47 -2.23 9.83
C CYS A 177 7.28 -0.72 9.87
N SER A 178 7.95 -0.07 10.82
CA SER A 178 7.87 1.38 11.05
C SER A 178 8.44 2.22 9.91
N ALA A 179 9.23 1.63 9.01
CA ALA A 179 9.79 2.30 7.84
C ALA A 179 8.73 2.62 6.77
N PHE A 180 7.55 1.99 6.82
CA PHE A 180 6.49 2.27 5.85
C PHE A 180 5.71 3.53 6.25
N GLU A 181 5.72 4.50 5.34
CA GLU A 181 4.90 5.70 5.39
C GLU A 181 3.79 5.65 4.35
N MET A 182 2.66 6.27 4.69
CA MET A 182 1.50 6.33 3.81
C MET A 182 1.58 7.58 2.93
N CYS A 183 1.55 7.37 1.62
CA CYS A 183 1.40 8.41 0.60
C CYS A 183 -0.06 8.86 0.51
N ASP A 184 -0.29 10.15 0.28
CA ASP A 184 -1.63 10.75 0.19
C ASP A 184 -2.41 10.36 -1.08
N TYR A 185 -1.75 9.75 -2.07
CA TYR A 185 -2.37 9.40 -3.35
C TYR A 185 -3.48 8.34 -3.17
N LYS A 186 -4.69 8.71 -3.59
CA LYS A 186 -5.89 7.87 -3.58
C LYS A 186 -5.88 6.95 -4.80
N ILE A 187 -5.84 5.64 -4.56
CA ILE A 187 -5.78 4.64 -5.62
C ILE A 187 -7.18 4.14 -5.94
N ASN A 188 -7.58 4.25 -7.20
CA ASN A 188 -8.87 3.79 -7.71
C ASN A 188 -8.71 2.51 -8.52
N TYR A 189 -9.77 1.69 -8.50
CA TYR A 189 -9.87 0.44 -9.26
C TYR A 189 -11.06 0.49 -10.22
N ILE A 190 -10.98 -0.14 -11.38
CA ILE A 190 -12.08 -0.13 -12.36
C ILE A 190 -13.28 -0.98 -11.95
N ASN A 191 -13.07 -2.02 -11.13
CA ASN A 191 -14.03 -3.10 -10.90
C ASN A 191 -14.60 -3.17 -9.47
N HIS A 192 -14.51 -2.10 -8.66
CA HIS A 192 -15.00 -2.15 -7.28
C HIS A 192 -16.08 -1.11 -6.93
N LEU A 193 -17.22 -1.60 -6.41
CA LEU A 193 -18.42 -0.81 -6.08
C LEU A 193 -18.27 0.12 -4.86
N SER A 194 -17.21 -0.03 -4.04
CA SER A 194 -16.98 0.78 -2.82
C SER A 194 -15.58 1.41 -2.70
N TYR A 195 -14.73 1.26 -3.73
CA TYR A 195 -13.31 1.70 -3.80
C TYR A 195 -13.09 2.48 -5.12
N THR A 196 -14.10 3.26 -5.51
CA THR A 196 -14.15 4.04 -6.75
C THR A 196 -14.67 5.44 -6.49
N ASP A 197 -14.13 6.39 -7.25
CA ASP A 197 -14.60 7.77 -7.29
C ASP A 197 -15.74 7.98 -8.33
N ASN A 198 -16.23 6.92 -8.97
CA ASN A 198 -17.28 6.97 -9.99
C ASN A 198 -18.39 5.94 -9.69
N GLY A 199 -19.66 6.35 -9.77
CA GLY A 199 -20.85 5.48 -9.65
C GLY A 199 -21.85 5.86 -8.55
N HIS A 200 -23.00 5.16 -8.52
CA HIS A 200 -24.14 5.44 -7.61
C HIS A 200 -23.85 5.25 -6.11
N LYS A 201 -22.69 4.68 -5.74
CA LYS A 201 -22.20 4.51 -4.35
C LYS A 201 -20.84 5.20 -4.12
N PHE A 202 -20.67 6.41 -4.67
CA PHE A 202 -19.47 7.24 -4.47
C PHE A 202 -19.17 7.47 -2.98
N ARG A 203 -17.93 7.20 -2.55
CA ARG A 203 -17.45 7.67 -1.26
C ARG A 203 -17.10 9.15 -1.39
N LYS A 204 -17.81 10.02 -0.65
CA LYS A 204 -17.53 11.47 -0.61
C LYS A 204 -16.07 11.84 -0.37
N LEU A 205 -15.29 10.97 0.28
CA LEU A 205 -13.90 11.23 0.64
C LEU A 205 -12.88 10.53 -0.29
N GLY A 206 -13.39 9.89 -1.35
CA GLY A 206 -12.67 9.12 -2.34
C GLY A 206 -12.32 7.70 -1.90
N SER A 207 -11.56 6.99 -2.74
CA SER A 207 -11.07 5.65 -2.42
C SER A 207 -10.30 5.65 -1.09
N PRO A 208 -10.47 4.64 -0.22
CA PRO A 208 -9.67 4.42 0.99
C PRO A 208 -8.34 3.70 0.75
N VAL A 209 -8.01 3.31 -0.48
CA VAL A 209 -6.76 2.61 -0.79
C VAL A 209 -5.63 3.61 -1.03
N ARG A 210 -4.47 3.34 -0.43
CA ARG A 210 -3.28 4.19 -0.45
C ARG A 210 -2.05 3.38 -0.81
N LEU A 211 -1.00 4.09 -1.19
CA LEU A 211 0.34 3.56 -1.30
C LEU A 211 1.04 3.68 0.07
N PHE A 212 1.52 2.58 0.61
CA PHE A 212 2.49 2.51 1.70
C PHE A 212 3.87 2.25 1.11
N THR A 213 4.88 2.97 1.57
CA THR A 213 6.24 2.79 1.04
C THR A 213 7.31 3.12 2.07
N ASN A 214 8.47 2.47 1.94
CA ASN A 214 9.72 2.86 2.61
C ASN A 214 10.60 3.78 1.73
N VAL A 215 10.12 4.18 0.56
CA VAL A 215 10.73 5.24 -0.25
C VAL A 215 10.32 6.60 0.35
N PRO A 216 11.27 7.52 0.57
CA PRO A 216 10.95 8.83 1.12
C PRO A 216 9.87 9.57 0.31
N LEU A 217 8.85 10.10 1.01
CA LEU A 217 7.66 10.66 0.35
C LEU A 217 7.97 11.94 -0.43
N GLU A 218 9.04 12.66 -0.10
CA GLU A 218 9.55 13.80 -0.88
C GLU A 218 9.98 13.41 -2.30
N MET A 219 10.35 12.14 -2.51
CA MET A 219 10.72 11.63 -3.83
C MET A 219 9.49 11.41 -4.72
N LEU A 220 8.30 11.23 -4.14
CA LEU A 220 7.06 10.95 -4.87
C LEU A 220 6.33 12.24 -5.28
N LYS A 221 6.14 12.44 -6.59
CA LYS A 221 5.37 13.56 -7.13
C LYS A 221 3.93 13.13 -7.37
N LEU A 222 2.98 13.80 -6.72
CA LEU A 222 1.55 13.54 -6.94
C LEU A 222 0.99 14.54 -7.97
N PRO A 223 0.06 14.11 -8.84
CA PRO A 223 -0.39 14.91 -9.97
C PRO A 223 -1.28 16.09 -9.55
N VAL A 224 -0.81 17.33 -9.72
CA VAL A 224 -1.55 18.54 -9.32
C VAL A 224 -2.93 18.63 -9.98
N ARG A 225 -3.04 18.19 -11.23
CA ARG A 225 -4.29 18.16 -12.00
C ARG A 225 -5.36 17.23 -11.41
N GLU A 226 -4.98 16.33 -10.50
CA GLU A 226 -5.88 15.40 -9.81
C GLU A 226 -6.19 15.83 -8.37
N GLY A 227 -5.90 17.08 -8.02
CA GLY A 227 -6.24 17.63 -6.70
C GLY A 227 -5.19 17.37 -5.63
N TYR A 228 -3.91 17.38 -6.00
CA TYR A 228 -2.77 17.32 -5.08
C TYR A 228 -1.97 18.62 -5.10
N LYS A 229 -1.25 18.91 -4.01
CA LYS A 229 -0.40 20.10 -3.84
C LYS A 229 0.91 19.73 -3.17
N TYR A 230 1.94 20.55 -3.36
CA TYR A 230 3.18 20.42 -2.60
C TYR A 230 3.07 21.15 -1.25
N CYS A 231 3.42 20.49 -0.16
CA CYS A 231 3.54 21.10 1.15
C CYS A 231 5.00 21.40 1.45
N ALA A 232 5.42 22.66 1.35
CA ALA A 232 6.81 23.07 1.58
C ALA A 232 7.34 22.73 2.99
N ARG A 233 6.47 22.71 4.01
CA ARG A 233 6.89 22.41 5.40
C ARG A 233 7.12 20.93 5.67
N CYS A 234 6.45 20.06 4.93
CA CYS A 234 6.64 18.62 5.02
C CYS A 234 7.45 18.06 3.84
N GLU A 235 7.89 18.95 2.95
CA GLU A 235 8.67 18.67 1.74
C GLU A 235 8.11 17.58 0.82
N ARG A 236 6.80 17.35 0.85
CA ARG A 236 6.12 16.29 0.09
C ARG A 236 4.82 16.75 -0.51
N TYR A 237 4.33 16.01 -1.50
CA TYR A 237 2.99 16.25 -2.04
C TYR A 237 1.91 15.65 -1.14
N THR A 238 0.80 16.35 -1.01
CA THR A 238 -0.36 15.97 -0.20
C THR A 238 -1.65 16.27 -0.95
N ALA A 239 -2.76 15.68 -0.53
CA ALA A 239 -4.08 16.02 -1.08
C ALA A 239 -4.42 17.50 -0.78
N LEU A 240 -5.22 18.14 -1.64
CA LEU A 240 -5.61 19.55 -1.48
C LEU A 240 -6.27 19.80 -0.12
N GLU A 241 -7.16 18.90 0.31
CA GLU A 241 -7.88 18.94 1.58
C GLU A 241 -7.03 18.57 2.81
N ASN A 242 -5.83 18.02 2.60
CA ASN A 242 -4.90 17.71 3.69
C ASN A 242 -4.16 18.98 4.08
N HIS A 243 -4.64 19.63 5.15
CA HIS A 243 -4.07 20.88 5.64
C HIS A 243 -2.94 20.59 6.62
N HIS A 244 -1.80 21.25 6.43
CA HIS A 244 -0.68 21.16 7.35
C HIS A 244 -1.10 21.70 8.73
N CYS A 245 -0.85 20.92 9.78
CA CYS A 245 -1.06 21.36 11.15
C CYS A 245 0.25 21.84 11.77
N ASN A 246 0.36 23.13 12.04
CA ASN A 246 1.56 23.75 12.64
C ASN A 246 1.90 23.15 14.01
N LYS A 247 0.88 22.80 14.82
CA LYS A 247 1.07 22.23 16.16
C LYS A 247 1.62 20.81 16.13
N CYS A 248 1.29 20.03 15.11
CA CYS A 248 1.80 18.66 14.93
C CYS A 248 2.97 18.59 13.94
N ASN A 249 3.34 19.72 13.32
CA ASN A 249 4.28 19.84 12.22
C ASN A 249 4.11 18.78 11.11
N LYS A 250 2.86 18.50 10.72
CA LYS A 250 2.55 17.49 9.69
C LYS A 250 1.23 17.75 8.99
N CYS A 251 1.09 17.24 7.76
CA CYS A 251 -0.19 17.07 7.07
C CYS A 251 -0.85 15.76 7.55
N PRO A 252 -1.89 15.82 8.41
CA PRO A 252 -2.30 14.67 9.22
C PRO A 252 -3.51 13.91 8.65
N SER A 253 -4.16 14.40 7.58
CA SER A 253 -5.32 13.71 7.00
C SER A 253 -4.91 12.36 6.43
N LYS A 254 -5.76 11.37 6.66
CA LYS A 254 -5.56 9.99 6.17
C LYS A 254 -6.69 9.52 5.27
N ASN A 255 -7.92 9.93 5.59
CA ASN A 255 -9.13 9.45 4.94
C ASN A 255 -9.73 10.44 3.92
N GLY A 256 -9.03 11.52 3.55
CA GLY A 256 -9.56 12.54 2.63
C GLY A 256 -10.48 13.57 3.28
N ALA A 257 -10.55 13.65 4.62
CA ALA A 257 -11.21 14.75 5.33
C ALA A 257 -10.19 15.77 5.85
N THR A 258 -10.56 17.03 5.99
CA THR A 258 -9.68 18.02 6.64
C THR A 258 -9.70 17.82 8.15
N TYR A 259 -8.57 17.36 8.68
CA TYR A 259 -8.41 17.05 10.11
C TYR A 259 -8.29 18.35 10.92
N ARG A 260 -8.72 18.28 12.19
CA ARG A 260 -8.60 19.37 13.15
C ARG A 260 -7.68 18.97 14.30
N HIS A 261 -6.89 19.91 14.80
CA HIS A 261 -6.06 19.66 15.97
C HIS A 261 -6.90 19.73 17.24
N CYS A 262 -6.83 18.70 18.10
CA CYS A 262 -7.40 18.73 19.43
C CYS A 262 -6.32 19.17 20.43
N LEU A 263 -6.51 20.32 21.06
CA LEU A 263 -5.56 20.87 22.04
C LEU A 263 -5.40 19.95 23.26
N ASN A 264 -6.50 19.40 23.77
CA ASN A 264 -6.47 18.50 24.94
C ASN A 264 -5.72 17.20 24.67
N CYS A 265 -5.80 16.67 23.43
CA CYS A 265 -5.11 15.43 23.09
C CYS A 265 -3.73 15.66 22.47
N GLY A 266 -3.40 16.88 22.03
CA GLY A 266 -2.16 17.20 21.33
C GLY A 266 -2.03 16.55 19.94
N ILE A 267 -3.13 16.04 19.37
CA ILE A 267 -3.13 15.31 18.09
C ILE A 267 -4.21 15.81 17.15
N CYS A 268 -3.96 15.62 15.85
CA CYS A 268 -4.97 15.86 14.82
C CYS A 268 -5.93 14.69 14.71
N VAL A 269 -7.22 15.02 14.61
CA VAL A 269 -8.31 14.05 14.56
C VAL A 269 -9.27 14.39 13.42
N LYS A 270 -10.09 13.40 13.04
CA LYS A 270 -11.15 13.56 12.04
C LYS A 270 -12.09 14.71 12.45
N PRO A 271 -12.65 15.47 11.49
CA PRO A 271 -13.44 16.67 11.81
C PRO A 271 -14.67 16.35 12.69
N TYR A 272 -15.29 15.19 12.48
CA TYR A 272 -16.45 14.69 13.23
C TYR A 272 -16.12 14.01 14.56
N TYR A 273 -14.85 13.98 14.97
CA TYR A 273 -14.48 13.56 16.32
C TYR A 273 -14.56 14.73 17.27
N VAL A 274 -14.92 14.49 18.54
CA VAL A 274 -14.94 15.49 19.62
C VAL A 274 -14.13 14.97 20.81
N HIS A 275 -13.54 15.87 21.59
CA HIS A 275 -12.85 15.49 22.82
C HIS A 275 -13.90 15.16 23.88
N CYS A 276 -13.95 13.90 24.30
CA CYS A 276 -14.84 13.47 25.37
C CYS A 276 -14.10 13.57 26.71
N VAL A 277 -14.58 14.45 27.59
CA VAL A 277 -14.00 14.68 28.93
C VAL A 277 -14.04 13.40 29.77
N ASN A 278 -15.10 12.61 29.68
CA ASN A 278 -15.21 11.36 30.42
C ASN A 278 -14.19 10.32 29.93
N CYS A 279 -13.95 10.25 28.62
CA CYS A 279 -12.99 9.31 28.04
C CYS A 279 -11.55 9.85 28.01
N GLN A 280 -11.32 11.13 28.27
CA GLN A 280 -10.03 11.83 28.12
C GLN A 280 -9.35 11.61 26.75
N ARG A 281 -10.16 11.46 25.70
CA ARG A 281 -9.69 11.27 24.33
C ARG A 281 -10.69 11.76 23.31
N CYS A 282 -10.23 11.96 22.08
CA CYS A 282 -11.13 12.19 20.96
C CYS A 282 -11.86 10.92 20.55
N THR A 283 -13.18 11.01 20.41
CA THR A 283 -14.10 9.94 20.00
C THR A 283 -15.07 10.46 18.94
N GLN A 284 -15.87 9.59 18.33
CA GLN A 284 -16.96 10.02 17.46
C GLN A 284 -17.98 10.87 18.23
N LYS A 285 -18.52 11.93 17.60
CA LYS A 285 -19.50 12.81 18.23
C LYS A 285 -20.74 12.04 18.74
N GLU A 286 -21.21 11.06 17.96
CA GLU A 286 -22.40 10.27 18.25
C GLU A 286 -22.04 8.78 18.35
N GLY A 287 -22.82 8.02 19.14
CA GLY A 287 -22.73 6.57 19.21
C GLY A 287 -21.56 5.99 20.04
N HIS A 288 -20.72 6.81 20.70
CA HIS A 288 -19.66 6.29 21.56
C HIS A 288 -20.17 6.02 22.99
N ASN A 289 -19.90 4.82 23.52
CA ASN A 289 -20.19 4.48 24.91
C ASN A 289 -18.93 4.71 25.77
N CYS A 290 -19.01 5.68 26.69
CA CYS A 290 -17.89 6.01 27.57
C CYS A 290 -17.47 4.83 28.46
N ALA A 291 -18.42 4.06 29.00
CA ALA A 291 -18.11 2.94 29.88
C ALA A 291 -17.32 1.86 29.13
N GLU A 292 -17.78 1.47 27.94
CA GLU A 292 -17.08 0.48 27.10
C GLU A 292 -15.69 0.99 26.64
N TYR A 293 -15.58 2.28 26.30
CA TYR A 293 -14.29 2.84 25.92
C TYR A 293 -13.30 2.81 27.07
N GLN A 294 -13.73 3.14 28.28
CA GLN A 294 -12.88 3.14 29.47
C GLN A 294 -12.36 1.72 29.80
N THR A 295 -13.15 0.67 29.59
CA THR A 295 -12.70 -0.72 29.83
C THR A 295 -11.59 -1.15 28.87
N LYS A 296 -11.51 -0.57 27.67
CA LYS A 296 -10.50 -0.86 26.64
C LYS A 296 -9.28 0.07 26.69
N GLN A 297 -9.34 1.15 27.47
CA GLN A 297 -8.24 2.10 27.58
C GLN A 297 -7.13 1.62 28.51
N ARG A 298 -5.89 1.88 28.13
CA ARG A 298 -4.71 1.76 29.00
C ARG A 298 -4.36 3.12 29.59
N CYS A 299 -4.35 3.20 30.90
CA CYS A 299 -3.97 4.39 31.64
C CYS A 299 -2.48 4.70 31.41
N ARG A 300 -2.15 5.93 30.98
CA ARG A 300 -0.76 6.33 30.73
C ARG A 300 0.09 6.44 31.99
N THR A 301 -0.53 6.58 33.17
CA THR A 301 0.19 6.70 34.44
C THR A 301 0.68 5.36 34.97
N CYS A 302 -0.14 4.31 34.90
CA CYS A 302 0.17 2.99 35.48
C CYS A 302 0.25 1.85 34.46
N ASN A 303 -0.02 2.14 33.19
CA ASN A 303 -0.11 1.19 32.07
C ASN A 303 -1.14 0.05 32.24
N LYS A 304 -2.01 0.12 33.27
CA LYS A 304 -3.11 -0.83 33.47
C LYS A 304 -4.31 -0.46 32.63
N GLN A 305 -5.02 -1.48 32.17
CA GLN A 305 -6.25 -1.32 31.39
C GLN A 305 -7.47 -1.09 32.31
N GLY A 306 -8.48 -0.39 31.81
CA GLY A 306 -9.81 -0.33 32.43
C GLY A 306 -10.18 0.98 33.10
N HIS A 307 -9.32 2.00 33.05
CA HIS A 307 -9.58 3.32 33.62
C HIS A 307 -8.83 4.42 32.88
N THR A 308 -9.30 5.66 33.03
CA THR A 308 -8.60 6.88 32.58
C THR A 308 -7.59 7.34 33.62
N GLU A 309 -6.64 8.17 33.20
CA GLU A 309 -5.64 8.79 34.09
C GLU A 309 -6.30 9.53 35.26
N LEU A 310 -7.49 10.12 35.05
CA LEU A 310 -8.24 10.82 36.10
C LEU A 310 -8.63 9.89 37.25
N LYS A 311 -8.90 8.62 36.96
CA LYS A 311 -9.31 7.58 37.92
C LYS A 311 -8.13 6.67 38.31
N CYS A 312 -6.89 7.06 37.99
CA CYS A 312 -5.73 6.25 38.29
C CYS A 312 -5.37 6.37 39.78
N SER A 313 -5.21 5.23 40.46
CA SER A 313 -4.80 5.19 41.87
C SER A 313 -3.38 5.74 42.12
N LEU A 314 -2.55 5.82 41.08
CA LEU A 314 -1.21 6.41 41.17
C LEU A 314 -1.20 7.93 40.95
N ARG A 315 -2.35 8.52 40.58
CA ARG A 315 -2.46 9.97 40.44
C ARG A 315 -2.47 10.58 41.85
N LYS A 316 -1.33 11.11 42.28
CA LYS A 316 -1.27 11.96 43.47
C LYS A 316 -2.15 13.20 43.22
N ALA A 317 -2.97 13.54 44.21
CA ALA A 317 -3.95 14.63 44.17
C ALA A 317 -3.33 15.96 43.75
#